data_AF-F2DH68-F1
#
_entry.id   AF-F2DH68-F1
#
_cell.length_a   1.000
_cell.length_b   1.000
_cell.length_c   1.000
_cell.angle_alpha   90.00
_cell.angle_beta   90.00
_cell.angle_gamma   90.00
#
_symmetry.space_group_name_H-M   'P 1'
#
loop_
_entity.id
_entity.type
_entity.pdbx_description
1 polymer ?
#
loop_
_entity_poly.entity_id
_entity_poly.type
_entity_poly.pdbx_seq_one_letter_code
_entity_poly.pdbx_strand_id
1 'polypeptide(L)' 'MGIGYVVGVLGGALLAHAAYATIQYRAVLKITEEEFSRPPVDVMVQLLLGLVLCMWAGVSVPAKFLSVLPHSEENR' A
#
# COMPACT_ATOMS: atom_id res chain seq x y z
N MET A 1 4.66 -18.47 -3.59
CA MET A 1 4.74 -17.12 -2.98
C MET A 1 3.77 -17.09 -1.82
N GLY A 2 4.19 -16.60 -0.64
CA GLY A 2 3.26 -16.45 0.49
C GLY A 2 2.16 -15.45 0.14
N ILE A 3 0.96 -15.65 0.69
CA ILE A 3 -0.22 -14.79 0.44
C ILE A 3 0.13 -13.32 0.75
N GLY A 4 0.90 -13.06 1.81
CA GLY A 4 1.36 -11.72 2.17
C GLY A 4 2.15 -11.03 1.06
N TYR A 5 2.96 -11.76 0.30
CA TYR A 5 3.72 -11.18 -0.82
C TYR A 5 2.81 -10.75 -1.97
N VAL A 6 1.83 -11.60 -2.32
CA VAL A 6 0.86 -11.28 -3.39
C VAL A 6 0.01 -10.06 -2.99
N VAL A 7 -0.46 -10.03 -1.75
CA VAL A 7 -1.20 -8.89 -1.18
C VAL A 7 -0.34 -7.61 -1.20
N GLY A 8 0.96 -7.71 -0.90
CA GLY A 8 1.88 -6.58 -0.93
C GLY A 8 2.07 -6.01 -2.34
N VAL A 9 2.22 -6.86 -3.36
CA VAL A 9 2.33 -6.42 -4.77
C VAL A 9 1.04 -5.72 -5.21
N LEU A 10 -0.12 -6.28 -4.88
CA LEU A 10 -1.41 -5.66 -5.20
C LEU A 10 -1.61 -4.33 -4.47
N GLY A 11 -1.26 -4.26 -3.17
CA GLY A 11 -1.28 -3.01 -2.41
C GLY A 11 -0.37 -1.94 -3.02
N GLY A 12 0.85 -2.30 -3.40
CA GLY A 12 1.79 -1.41 -4.07
C GLY A 12 1.27 -0.90 -5.41
N ALA A 13 0.67 -1.78 -6.23
CA ALA A 13 0.04 -1.40 -7.49
C ALA A 13 -1.12 -0.43 -7.29
N LEU A 14 -1.96 -0.64 -6.28
CA LEU A 14 -3.05 0.28 -5.92
C LEU A 14 -2.54 1.65 -5.49
N LEU A 15 -1.46 1.70 -4.70
CA LEU A 15 -0.83 2.96 -4.31
C LEU A 15 -0.25 3.71 -5.53
N ALA A 16 0.42 3.00 -6.43
CA ALA A 16 0.94 3.58 -7.67
C ALA A 16 -0.19 4.12 -8.55
N HIS A 17 -1.31 3.39 -8.66
CA HIS A 17 -2.49 3.83 -9.39
C HIS A 17 -3.12 5.09 -8.77
N ALA A 18 -3.29 5.13 -7.44
CA ALA A 18 -3.82 6.31 -6.75
C ALA A 18 -2.91 7.54 -6.93
N ALA A 19 -1.59 7.35 -6.93
CA ALA A 19 -0.62 8.40 -7.23
C ALA A 19 -0.79 8.93 -8.67
N TYR A 20 -0.86 8.02 -9.65
CA TYR A 20 -1.09 8.38 -11.05
C TYR A 20 -2.41 9.14 -11.24
N ALA A 21 -3.52 8.63 -10.68
CA ALA A 21 -4.83 9.28 -10.76
C ALA A 21 -4.81 10.69 -10.15
N THR A 22 -4.10 10.89 -9.04
CA THR A 22 -3.94 12.22 -8.43
C THR A 22 -3.13 13.17 -9.32
N ILE A 23 -2.07 12.69 -9.97
CA ILE A 23 -1.27 13.49 -10.91
C ILE A 23 -2.12 13.88 -12.12
N GLN A 24 -2.87 12.93 -12.69
CA GLN A 24 -3.76 13.17 -13.81
C GLN A 24 -4.86 14.17 -13.46
N TYR A 25 -5.51 14.03 -12.31
CA TYR A 25 -6.51 14.98 -11.83
C TYR A 25 -5.96 16.41 -11.72
N ARG A 26 -4.75 16.57 -11.16
CA ARG A 26 -4.08 17.88 -11.13
C ARG A 26 -3.72 18.41 -12.51
N ALA A 27 -3.39 17.54 -13.47
CA ALA A 27 -3.13 17.96 -14.84
C ALA A 27 -4.41 18.48 -15.51
N VAL A 28 -5.55 17.82 -15.28
CA VAL A 28 -6.86 18.25 -15.79
C VAL A 28 -7.24 19.61 -15.21
N LEU A 29 -7.15 19.80 -13.89
CA LEU A 29 -7.45 21.09 -13.23
C LEU A 29 -6.65 22.26 -13.81
N LYS A 30 -5.37 22.02 -14.15
CA LYS A 30 -4.52 23.04 -14.79
C LYS A 30 -4.99 23.42 -16.19
N ILE A 31 -5.58 22.48 -16.93
CA ILE A 31 -6.09 22.70 -18.28
C ILE A 31 -7.47 23.38 -18.24
N THR A 32 -8.29 23.04 -17.25
CA THR A 32 -9.63 23.60 -17.07
C THR A 32 -9.64 24.93 -16.31
N GLU A 33 -8.47 25.39 -15.85
CA GLU A 33 -8.31 26.60 -15.01
C GLU A 33 -9.14 26.53 -13.71
N GLU A 34 -9.41 25.32 -13.23
CA GLU A 34 -10.17 25.09 -12.00
C GLU A 34 -9.23 25.06 -10.79
N GLU A 35 -9.66 25.68 -9.68
CA GLU A 35 -8.92 25.63 -8.44
C GLU A 35 -9.00 24.25 -7.78
N PHE A 36 -7.84 23.78 -7.30
CA PHE A 36 -7.79 22.54 -6.52
C PHE A 36 -8.48 22.75 -5.16
N SER A 37 -9.66 22.15 -5.00
CA SER A 37 -10.35 22.10 -3.69
C SER A 37 -9.94 20.87 -2.88
N ARG A 38 -10.04 19.68 -3.50
CA ARG A 38 -9.78 18.39 -2.85
C ARG A 38 -9.57 17.28 -3.89
N PRO A 39 -8.87 16.19 -3.54
CA PRO A 39 -8.81 15.00 -4.37
C PRO A 39 -10.19 14.33 -4.49
N PRO A 40 -10.45 13.61 -5.60
CA PRO A 40 -11.65 12.78 -5.71
C PRO A 40 -11.73 11.75 -4.58
N VAL A 41 -12.94 11.54 -4.04
CA VAL A 41 -13.17 10.61 -2.93
C VAL A 41 -12.77 9.17 -3.29
N ASP A 42 -13.00 8.77 -4.54
CA ASP A 42 -12.59 7.46 -5.06
C ASP A 42 -11.08 7.23 -4.92
N VAL A 43 -10.26 8.20 -5.33
CA VAL A 43 -8.80 8.13 -5.21
C VAL A 43 -8.36 8.08 -3.74
N MET A 44 -9.06 8.79 -2.85
CA MET A 44 -8.80 8.72 -1.40
C MET A 44 -9.07 7.32 -0.84
N VAL A 45 -10.19 6.69 -1.24
CA VAL A 45 -10.54 5.33 -0.84
C VAL A 45 -9.53 4.33 -1.38
N GLN A 46 -9.13 4.47 -2.65
CA GLN A 46 -8.12 3.61 -3.28
C GLN A 46 -6.76 3.71 -2.56
N LEU A 47 -6.35 4.93 -2.20
CA LEU A 47 -5.12 5.17 -1.45
C LEU A 47 -5.15 4.50 -0.07
N LEU A 48 -6.24 4.66 0.68
CA LEU A 48 -6.40 4.06 2.00
C LEU A 48 -6.43 2.53 1.93
N LEU A 49 -7.12 1.97 0.93
CA LEU A 49 -7.15 0.53 0.71
C LEU A 49 -5.75 -0.01 0.37
N GLY A 50 -5.04 0.64 -0.56
CA GLY A 50 -3.66 0.28 -0.90
C GLY A 50 -2.72 0.34 0.30
N LEU A 51 -2.87 1.35 1.16
CA LEU A 51 -2.10 1.50 2.38
C LEU A 51 -2.34 0.35 3.37
N VAL A 52 -3.60 0.03 3.64
CA VAL A 52 -3.98 -1.07 4.56
C VAL A 52 -3.44 -2.40 4.05
N LEU A 53 -3.54 -2.68 2.75
CA LEU A 53 -3.02 -3.91 2.15
C LEU A 53 -1.48 -3.99 2.25
N CYS A 54 -0.78 -2.89 2.01
CA CYS A 54 0.68 -2.84 2.18
C CYS A 54 1.11 -3.05 3.64
N MET A 55 0.41 -2.44 4.60
CA MET A 55 0.68 -2.65 6.02
C MET A 55 0.43 -4.11 6.42
N TRP A 56 -0.68 -4.70 5.97
CA TRP A 56 -1.01 -6.10 6.21
C TRP A 56 0.06 -7.03 5.65
N ALA A 57 0.50 -6.78 4.41
CA ALA A 57 1.59 -7.51 3.79
C ALA A 57 2.89 -7.37 4.59
N GLY A 58 3.24 -6.15 5.03
CA GLY A 58 4.43 -5.88 5.83
C GLY A 58 4.46 -6.62 7.17
N VAL A 59 3.31 -6.91 7.78
CA VAL A 59 3.22 -7.74 9.01
C VAL A 59 3.18 -9.24 8.68
N SER A 60 2.57 -9.62 7.55
CA SER A 60 2.39 -11.03 7.17
C SER A 60 3.59 -11.67 6.48
N VAL A 61 4.49 -10.86 5.91
CA VAL A 61 5.70 -11.31 5.20
C VAL A 61 6.88 -11.67 6.11
N PRO A 62 7.19 -10.95 7.21
CA PRO A 62 8.28 -11.34 8.11
C PRO A 62 7.97 -12.71 8.72
N ALA A 63 8.69 -13.71 8.23
CA ALA A 63 8.58 -15.10 8.60
C ALA A 63 9.21 -15.32 9.98
N LYS A 64 8.46 -16.03 10.84
CA LYS A 64 8.85 -16.62 12.14
C LYS A 64 9.81 -15.78 12.98
N PHE A 65 9.26 -15.13 14.00
CA PHE A 65 10.07 -14.61 15.10
C PHE A 65 10.86 -15.77 15.73
N LEU A 66 12.18 -15.62 15.77
CA LEU A 66 13.04 -16.57 16.46
C LEU A 66 12.91 -16.39 17.97
N SER A 67 13.03 -17.49 18.68
CA SER A 67 13.07 -17.48 20.14
C SER A 67 14.35 -16.81 20.63
N VAL A 68 14.23 -15.97 21.67
CA VAL A 68 15.36 -15.39 22.40
C VAL A 68 16.10 -16.42 23.27
N LEU A 69 15.45 -17.56 23.62
CA LEU A 69 16.10 -18.61 24.40
C LEU A 69 17.23 -19.29 23.60
N PRO A 70 18.46 -19.36 24.14
CA PRO A 70 19.63 -19.91 23.44
C PRO A 70 19.52 -21.38 23.01
N HIS A 71 18.68 -22.17 23.68
CA HIS A 71 18.48 -23.61 23.43
C HIS A 71 17.05 -23.95 23.02
N SER A 72 16.32 -23.00 22.45
CA SER A 72 15.00 -23.28 21.87
C SER A 72 15.14 -24.18 20.64
N GLU A 73 14.27 -25.19 20.54
CA GLU A 73 14.16 -26.08 19.36
C GLU A 73 13.89 -25.29 18.06
N GLU A 74 13.24 -24.12 18.13
CA GLU A 74 13.03 -23.21 16.99
C GLU A 74 14.32 -22.50 16.52
N ASN A 75 15.40 -22.52 17.32
CA ASN A 75 16.69 -21.88 17.03
C ASN A 75 17.82 -22.90 16.78
N ARG A 76 17.46 -24.18 16.61
CA ARG A 76 18.37 -25.29 16.31
C ARG A 76 18.27 -25.69 14.86
#